data_AF-A0A3L8Q3Y9-F1
#
_entry.id   AF-A0A3L8Q3Y9-F1
#
_cell.length_a   1.000
_cell.length_b   1.000
_cell.length_c   1.000
_cell.angle_alpha   90.00
_cell.angle_beta   90.00
_cell.angle_gamma   90.00
#
_symmetry.space_group_name_H-M   'P 1'
#
loop_
_entity.id
_entity.type
_entity.pdbx_description
1 polymer ?
#
loop_
_entity_poly.entity_id
_entity_poly.type
_entity_poly.pdbx_seq_one_letter_code
_entity_poly.pdbx_strand_id
1 'polypeptide(L)'
;MQQLPQFTSPELEEPYTSEEEQHRLFDLYHYLHSRVHSPHRPLRLLYHVAEKETLLAWVTSKFELYSCFSPLVTKAGAIAVLTKLLRWLKKEEDWLFIRYPAPFCAAPA
;
A
#
# COMPACT_ATOMS: atom_id res chain seq x y z
N MET A 1 22.69 -2.70 -9.22
CA MET A 1 22.29 -2.52 -7.81
C MET A 1 20.81 -2.80 -7.69
N GLN A 2 20.40 -3.79 -6.91
CA GLN A 2 18.99 -3.98 -6.57
C GLN A 2 18.61 -2.94 -5.52
N GLN A 3 17.60 -2.12 -5.80
CA GLN A 3 17.06 -1.18 -4.80
C GLN A 3 16.32 -2.00 -3.73
N LEU A 4 16.55 -1.67 -2.46
CA LEU A 4 15.85 -2.30 -1.35
C LEU A 4 14.36 -1.87 -1.39
N PRO A 5 13.41 -2.77 -1.10
CA PRO A 5 12.01 -2.39 -0.99
C PRO A 5 11.84 -1.41 0.17
N GLN A 6 11.28 -0.23 -0.11
CA GLN A 6 10.97 0.79 0.88
C GLN A 6 9.48 0.70 1.23
N PHE A 7 9.18 0.68 2.53
CA PHE A 7 7.81 0.60 3.06
C PHE A 7 7.43 1.92 3.71
N THR A 8 6.16 2.29 3.58
CA THR A 8 5.58 3.49 4.21
C THR A 8 4.12 3.21 4.50
N SER A 9 3.70 3.55 5.71
CA SER A 9 2.31 3.51 6.16
C SER A 9 2.00 4.78 6.94
N PRO A 10 0.76 5.29 6.88
CA PRO A 10 0.31 6.35 7.77
C PRO A 10 0.26 5.86 9.23
N GLU A 11 0.16 6.80 10.15
CA GLU A 11 -0.17 6.49 11.55
C GLU A 11 -1.60 5.93 11.65
N LEU A 12 -1.84 5.09 12.66
CA LEU A 12 -3.14 4.48 12.88
C LEU A 12 -4.07 5.48 13.58
N GLU A 13 -5.09 5.94 12.87
CA GLU A 13 -6.11 6.86 13.37
C GLU A 13 -7.40 6.13 13.76
N GLU A 14 -8.33 6.82 14.42
CA GLU A 14 -9.67 6.27 14.72
C GLU A 14 -10.34 5.73 13.44
N PRO A 15 -10.90 4.51 13.45
CA PRO A 15 -11.25 3.67 14.60
C PRO A 15 -10.17 2.65 15.03
N TYR A 16 -8.96 2.69 14.47
CA TYR A 16 -7.90 1.68 14.66
C TYR A 16 -6.96 1.97 15.84
N THR A 17 -7.47 2.60 16.89
CA THR A 17 -6.68 3.02 18.06
C THR A 17 -6.56 1.91 19.12
N SER A 18 -7.48 0.95 19.16
CA SER A 18 -7.42 -0.21 20.06
C SER A 18 -6.64 -1.37 19.43
N GLU A 19 -5.97 -2.17 20.26
CA GLU A 19 -5.21 -3.35 19.78
C GLU A 19 -6.08 -4.33 18.97
N GLU A 20 -7.34 -4.52 19.38
CA GLU A 20 -8.30 -5.38 18.67
C GLU A 20 -8.58 -4.89 17.25
N GLU A 21 -8.78 -3.58 17.07
CA GLU A 21 -9.05 -2.97 15.77
C GLU A 21 -7.78 -2.94 14.89
N GLN A 22 -6.60 -2.82 15.50
CA GLN A 22 -5.32 -2.94 14.80
C GLN A 22 -5.08 -4.36 14.29
N HIS A 23 -5.31 -5.37 15.14
CA HIS A 23 -5.21 -6.78 14.74
C HIS A 23 -6.18 -7.08 13.59
N ARG A 24 -7.43 -6.63 13.70
CA ARG A 24 -8.42 -6.80 12.63
C ARG A 24 -7.97 -6.13 11.33
N LEU A 25 -7.46 -4.91 11.38
CA LEU A 25 -6.93 -4.21 10.19
C LEU A 25 -5.77 -4.99 9.55
N PHE A 26 -4.91 -5.56 10.37
CA PHE A 26 -3.79 -6.37 9.92
C PHE A 26 -4.25 -7.69 9.29
N ASP A 27 -5.27 -8.33 9.84
CA ASP A 27 -5.91 -9.51 9.24
C ASP A 27 -6.51 -9.20 7.87
N LEU A 28 -7.15 -8.03 7.71
CA LEU A 28 -7.67 -7.58 6.42
C LEU A 28 -6.54 -7.34 5.41
N TYR A 29 -5.41 -6.76 5.85
CA TYR A 29 -4.21 -6.65 5.03
C TYR A 29 -3.71 -8.02 4.58
N HIS A 30 -3.56 -8.98 5.49
CA HIS A 30 -3.13 -10.34 5.18
C HIS A 30 -4.08 -11.03 4.19
N TYR A 31 -5.39 -10.84 4.38
CA TYR A 31 -6.40 -11.34 3.47
C TYR A 31 -6.17 -10.79 2.05
N LEU A 32 -6.04 -9.47 1.88
CA LEU A 32 -5.79 -8.86 0.57
C LEU A 32 -4.47 -9.35 -0.04
N HIS A 33 -3.40 -9.36 0.75
CA HIS A 33 -2.08 -9.78 0.32
C HIS A 33 -2.09 -11.22 -0.21
N SER A 34 -2.73 -12.14 0.52
CA SER A 34 -2.87 -13.55 0.09
C SER A 34 -3.62 -13.70 -1.23
N ARG A 35 -4.63 -12.85 -1.47
CA ARG A 35 -5.45 -12.88 -2.68
C ARG A 35 -4.70 -12.35 -3.89
N VAL A 36 -3.96 -11.26 -3.72
CA VAL A 36 -3.18 -10.64 -4.79
C VAL A 36 -1.98 -11.51 -5.18
N HIS A 37 -1.30 -12.11 -4.20
CA HIS A 37 -0.16 -12.99 -4.40
C HIS A 37 -0.54 -14.46 -4.63
N SER A 38 -1.81 -14.74 -4.90
CA SER A 38 -2.23 -16.12 -5.18
C SER A 38 -1.53 -16.64 -6.44
N PRO A 39 -0.80 -17.77 -6.36
CA PRO A 39 0.03 -18.28 -7.45
C PRO A 39 -0.78 -18.69 -8.68
N HIS A 40 -2.08 -18.95 -8.51
CA HIS A 40 -2.96 -19.39 -9.59
C HIS A 40 -3.54 -18.24 -10.40
N ARG A 41 -3.66 -17.03 -9.82
CA ARG A 41 -4.27 -15.88 -10.50
C ARG A 41 -3.85 -14.56 -9.83
N PRO A 42 -2.66 -14.03 -10.13
CA PRO A 42 -2.20 -12.79 -9.54
C PRO A 42 -3.11 -11.64 -9.95
N LEU A 43 -3.83 -11.05 -8.98
CA LEU A 43 -4.74 -9.94 -9.22
C LEU A 43 -3.98 -8.62 -9.10
N ARG A 44 -3.92 -7.86 -10.20
CA ARG A 44 -3.28 -6.53 -10.19
C ARG A 44 -4.10 -5.46 -9.48
N LEU A 45 -5.41 -5.66 -9.38
CA LEU A 45 -6.33 -4.76 -8.70
C LEU A 45 -7.45 -5.59 -8.07
N LEU A 46 -7.61 -5.47 -6.76
CA LEU A 46 -8.66 -6.12 -5.97
C LEU A 46 -9.46 -5.02 -5.25
N TYR A 47 -10.79 -5.08 -5.38
CA TYR A 47 -11.72 -4.24 -4.64
C TYR A 47 -12.64 -5.17 -3.86
N HIS A 48 -12.67 -5.02 -2.54
CA HIS A 48 -13.43 -5.88 -1.64
C HIS A 48 -14.21 -5.03 -0.65
N VAL A 49 -15.52 -5.23 -0.57
CA VAL A 49 -16.37 -4.56 0.42
C VAL A 49 -16.56 -5.53 1.57
N ALA A 50 -15.98 -5.18 2.72
CA ALA A 50 -16.20 -5.84 3.99
C ALA A 50 -17.36 -5.17 4.75
N GLU A 51 -17.66 -5.68 5.94
CA GLU A 51 -18.78 -5.19 6.76
C GLU A 51 -18.55 -3.76 7.26
N LYS A 52 -17.35 -3.46 7.74
CA LYS A 52 -16.98 -2.15 8.30
C LYS A 52 -16.18 -1.27 7.34
N GLU A 53 -15.57 -1.84 6.30
CA GLU A 53 -14.67 -1.12 5.40
C GLU A 53 -14.77 -1.56 3.95
N THR A 54 -14.34 -0.68 3.06
CA THR A 54 -14.01 -1.03 1.68
C THR A 54 -12.50 -1.10 1.51
N LEU A 55 -12.01 -2.26 1.12
CA LEU A 55 -10.62 -2.54 0.87
C LEU A 55 -10.28 -2.46 -0.61
N LEU A 56 -9.11 -1.90 -0.92
CA LEU A 56 -8.56 -1.92 -2.25
C LEU A 56 -7.05 -2.21 -2.22
N ALA A 57 -6.65 -3.22 -2.99
CA ALA A 57 -5.25 -3.56 -3.22
C ALA A 57 -4.90 -3.35 -4.69
N TRP A 58 -3.81 -2.64 -4.97
CA TRP A 58 -3.29 -2.37 -6.29
C TRP A 58 -1.82 -2.76 -6.35
N VAL A 59 -1.52 -3.80 -7.12
CA VAL A 59 -0.17 -4.31 -7.33
C VAL A 59 0.24 -4.13 -8.78
N THR A 60 1.42 -3.55 -8.96
CA THR A 60 2.07 -3.34 -10.25
C THR A 60 3.50 -3.88 -10.19
N SER A 61 4.22 -3.86 -11.31
CA SER A 61 5.64 -4.22 -11.31
C SER A 61 6.54 -3.22 -10.58
N LYS A 62 6.03 -2.04 -10.21
CA LYS A 62 6.80 -0.96 -9.61
C LYS A 62 6.45 -0.70 -8.15
N PHE A 63 5.22 -0.97 -7.76
CA PHE A 63 4.71 -0.68 -6.42
C PHE A 63 3.58 -1.64 -6.04
N GLU A 64 3.37 -1.74 -4.74
CA GLU A 64 2.20 -2.35 -4.12
C GLU A 64 1.53 -1.34 -3.21
N LEU A 65 0.21 -1.23 -3.30
CA LEU A 65 -0.58 -0.29 -2.53
C LEU A 65 -1.79 -1.00 -1.95
N TYR A 66 -1.89 -1.00 -0.63
CA TYR A 66 -3.03 -1.53 0.11
C TYR A 66 -3.72 -0.36 0.80
N SER A 67 -5.04 -0.28 0.68
CA SER A 67 -5.82 0.85 1.18
C SER A 67 -7.13 0.40 1.77
N CYS A 68 -7.56 1.13 2.79
CA CYS A 68 -8.78 0.90 3.53
C CYS A 68 -9.61 2.18 3.50
N PHE A 69 -10.90 2.05 3.21
CA PHE A 69 -11.85 3.14 3.06
C PHE A 69 -13.10 2.90 3.89
N SER A 70 -13.87 3.97 4.13
CA SER A 70 -15.24 3.88 4.63
C SER A 70 -16.09 2.95 3.74
N PRO A 71 -17.04 2.18 4.32
CA PRO A 71 -17.82 1.19 3.57
C PRO A 71 -18.76 1.83 2.54
N LEU A 72 -19.01 3.13 2.65
CA LEU A 72 -19.85 3.90 1.73
C LEU A 72 -19.10 4.38 0.48
N VAL A 73 -17.78 4.18 0.40
CA VAL A 73 -16.99 4.61 -0.74
C VAL A 73 -17.30 3.74 -1.96
N THR A 74 -17.56 4.39 -3.09
CA THR A 74 -17.74 3.68 -4.36
C THR A 74 -16.40 3.26 -4.96
N LYS A 75 -16.39 2.17 -5.74
CA LYS A 75 -15.20 1.74 -6.49
C LYS A 75 -14.58 2.86 -7.33
N ALA A 76 -15.40 3.66 -8.01
CA ALA A 76 -14.93 4.79 -8.81
C ALA A 76 -14.28 5.87 -7.93
N GLY A 77 -14.88 6.19 -6.78
CA GLY A 77 -14.32 7.12 -5.80
C GLY A 77 -12.98 6.65 -5.23
N ALA A 78 -12.89 5.39 -4.81
CA ALA A 78 -11.64 4.80 -4.30
C ALA A 78 -10.52 4.88 -5.35
N ILE A 79 -10.79 4.47 -6.59
CA ILE A 79 -9.81 4.55 -7.68
C ILE A 79 -9.38 5.99 -7.95
N ALA A 80 -10.31 6.95 -7.92
CA ALA A 80 -10.00 8.36 -8.15
C ALA A 80 -9.05 8.91 -7.07
N VAL A 81 -9.29 8.59 -5.80
CA VAL A 81 -8.43 8.98 -4.67
C VAL A 81 -7.05 8.35 -4.80
N LEU A 82 -6.96 7.04 -5.06
CA LEU A 82 -5.67 6.36 -5.23
C LEU A 82 -4.88 6.91 -6.42
N THR A 83 -5.56 7.20 -7.53
CA THR A 83 -4.91 7.80 -8.71
C THR A 83 -4.39 9.21 -8.41
N LYS A 84 -5.06 9.96 -7.53
CA LYS A 84 -4.57 11.27 -7.05
C LYS A 84 -3.35 11.10 -6.15
N LEU A 85 -3.38 10.15 -5.22
CA LEU A 85 -2.26 9.81 -4.34
C LEU A 85 -1.02 9.38 -5.13
N LEU A 86 -1.17 8.46 -6.09
CA LEU A 86 -0.07 7.99 -6.94
C LEU A 86 0.55 9.12 -7.76
N ARG A 87 -0.26 10.06 -8.26
CA ARG A 87 0.24 11.24 -8.97
C ARG A 87 1.03 12.17 -8.05
N TRP A 88 0.57 12.35 -6.81
CA TRP A 88 1.29 13.12 -5.81
C TRP A 88 2.62 12.43 -5.44
N LEU A 89 2.58 11.13 -5.15
CA LEU A 89 3.77 10.33 -4.83
C LEU A 89 4.81 10.42 -5.93
N LYS A 90 4.39 10.30 -7.20
CA LYS A 90 5.27 10.43 -8.36
C LYS A 90 5.93 11.82 -8.46
N LYS A 91 5.26 12.88 -8.03
CA LYS A 91 5.82 14.23 -7.99
C LYS A 91 6.88 14.36 -6.89
N GLU A 92 6.65 13.70 -5.77
CA GLU A 92 7.53 13.72 -4.59
C GLU A 92 8.60 12.59 -4.62
N GLU A 93 8.65 11.79 -5.69
CA GLU A 93 9.56 10.65 -5.84
C GLU A 93 11.04 11.06 -5.67
N ASP A 94 11.40 12.31 -6.01
CA ASP A 94 12.77 12.84 -5.88
C ASP A 94 13.21 13.02 -4.42
N TRP A 95 12.24 13.15 -3.50
CA TRP A 95 12.47 13.44 -2.08
C TRP A 95 12.14 12.26 -1.16
N LEU A 96 11.14 11.45 -1.52
CA LEU A 96 10.65 10.35 -0.67
C LEU A 96 11.50 9.08 -0.75
N PHE A 97 12.17 8.84 -1.88
CA PHE A 97 12.94 7.61 -2.08
C PHE A 97 14.43 7.85 -1.93
N ILE A 98 15.09 7.03 -1.11
CA ILE A 98 16.55 7.01 -1.02
C ILE A 98 17.09 6.35 -2.29
N ARG A 99 17.36 7.15 -3.32
CA ARG A 99 17.86 6.65 -4.61
C ARG A 99 19.34 6.33 -4.61
N TYR A 100 20.09 6.94 -3.70
CA TYR A 100 21.53 6.82 -3.62
C TYR A 100 21.91 6.36 -2.21
N PRO A 101 22.59 5.21 -2.04
CA PRO A 101 23.26 4.92 -0.77
C PRO A 101 24.29 6.02 -0.50
N ALA A 102 24.51 6.36 0.77
CA ALA A 102 25.47 7.39 1.16
C ALA A 102 26.86 7.10 0.52
N PRO A 103 27.57 8.14 0.02
CA PRO A 103 28.79 7.97 -0.77
C PRO A 103 29.95 7.28 -0.03
N PHE A 104 29.83 7.05 1.28
CA PHE A 104 30.87 6.44 2.12
C PHE A 104 30.87 4.91 2.14
N CYS A 105 29.92 4.23 1.49
CA CYS A 105 29.87 2.76 1.50
C CYS A 105 30.56 2.08 0.30
N ALA A 106 31.16 2.86 -0.61
CA ALA A 106 32.06 2.33 -1.63
C ALA A 106 33.42 2.06 -0.97
N ALA A 107 33.64 0.82 -0.53
CA ALA A 107 34.96 0.37 -0.11
C ALA A 107 35.98 0.63 -1.25
N PRO A 108 37.20 1.11 -0.95
CA PRO A 108 38.25 1.21 -1.95
C PRO A 108 38.62 -0.17 -2.48
N ALA A 109 38.89 -0.21 -3.78
CA ALA A 109 39.21 -1.40 -4.59
C ALA A 109 40.49 -2.13 -4.14
#